data_AF-A0A1F2VPV5-F1
#
_entry.id   AF-A0A1F2VPV5-F1
#
_cell.length_a   1.000
_cell.length_b   1.000
_cell.length_c   1.000
_cell.angle_alpha   90.00
_cell.angle_beta   90.00
_cell.angle_gamma   90.00
#
_symmetry.space_group_name_H-M   'P 1'
#
loop_
_entity.id
_entity.type
_entity.pdbx_description
1 polymer ?
#
loop_
_entity_poly.entity_id
_entity_poly.type
_entity_poly.pdbx_seq_one_letter_code
_entity_poly.pdbx_strand_id
1 'polypeptide(L)'
;MPLAVIAAMALVLSAPFMGQLRAWLGEVFQGSFVTFMTGAIGAAVAAVAIAAIARIRVRRLARFATIGLALGIAAVYSRAMSTGWPEVDIVERVHFVEYGVITFLFYRAWRPAADVSVIVLPILAGIVVGTLEEWFQWFIPNRVGELRDVALNLVAVVCGLMISAAIAPPDRVTMSLSPASRRRVAIAAACVIASVAFFVDQIHRGHEVAADGLTFRSHHTAPELGALAADRTARWKTDPPIVLRRLSREDQYMDEGLWHVRRRNQRFDDGDLAGAWQENRILETYFAPLLDTPSYYSATGHRWPEAQRDQARRAPAGAYRSDAEPYPIVLVPRWVLWLTAVAATAAVGILVRPG
;
A
#
# COMPACT_ATOMS: atom_id res chain seq x y z
N MET A 1 12.04 22.88 6.03
CA MET A 1 12.15 21.44 6.37
C MET A 1 11.19 21.01 7.46
N PRO A 2 11.16 21.64 8.67
CA PRO A 2 10.37 21.11 9.79
C PRO A 2 8.88 20.94 9.46
N LEU A 3 8.28 21.94 8.79
CA LEU A 3 6.89 21.88 8.36
C LEU A 3 6.58 20.68 7.44
N ALA A 4 7.47 20.36 6.49
CA ALA A 4 7.28 19.23 5.58
C ALA A 4 7.31 17.89 6.32
N VAL A 5 8.25 17.74 7.26
CA VAL A 5 8.37 16.55 8.11
C VAL A 5 7.15 16.41 9.03
N ILE A 6 6.71 17.50 9.68
CA ILE A 6 5.52 17.49 10.54
C ILE A 6 4.27 17.11 9.74
N ALA A 7 4.10 17.69 8.54
CA ALA A 7 2.96 17.36 7.68
C ALA A 7 2.99 15.88 7.24
N ALA A 8 4.16 15.35 6.87
CA ALA A 8 4.31 13.94 6.52
C ALA A 8 4.02 13.01 7.71
N MET A 9 4.51 13.34 8.91
CA MET A 9 4.19 12.59 10.13
C MET A 9 2.70 12.64 10.44
N ALA A 10 2.07 13.81 10.30
CA ALA A 10 0.64 13.97 10.51
C ALA A 10 -0.17 13.11 9.53
N LEU A 11 0.22 13.05 8.24
CA LEU A 11 -0.40 12.16 7.27
C LEU A 11 -0.33 10.70 7.71
N VAL A 12 0.88 10.18 7.97
CA VAL A 12 1.09 8.77 8.35
C VAL A 12 0.32 8.43 9.62
N LEU A 13 0.41 9.27 10.65
CA LEU A 13 -0.26 9.03 11.93
C LEU A 13 -1.79 9.19 11.86
N SER A 14 -2.33 9.82 10.82
CA SER A 14 -3.78 10.00 10.64
C SER A 14 -4.48 8.79 10.03
N ALA A 15 -3.75 7.88 9.39
CA ALA A 15 -4.30 6.72 8.67
C ALA A 15 -5.34 5.90 9.49
N PRO A 16 -5.14 5.59 10.79
CA PRO A 16 -6.09 4.82 11.59
C PRO A 16 -7.43 5.53 11.84
N PHE A 17 -7.46 6.85 11.66
CA PHE A 17 -8.65 7.67 11.87
C PHE A 17 -9.45 7.89 10.58
N MET A 18 -8.85 7.61 9.40
CA MET A 18 -9.49 7.88 8.11
C MET A 18 -10.77 7.07 7.90
N GLY A 19 -10.82 5.82 8.39
CA GLY A 19 -12.05 5.00 8.34
C GLY A 19 -13.20 5.60 9.16
N GLN A 20 -12.91 6.10 10.36
CA GLN A 20 -13.90 6.75 11.24
C GLN A 20 -14.34 8.10 10.66
N LEU A 21 -13.40 8.88 10.15
CA LEU A 21 -13.70 10.15 9.50
C LEU A 21 -14.61 9.92 8.29
N ARG A 22 -14.33 8.90 7.47
CA ARG A 22 -15.19 8.52 6.34
C ARG A 22 -16.56 8.06 6.79
N ALA A 23 -16.65 7.20 7.80
CA ALA A 23 -17.95 6.73 8.32
C ALA A 23 -18.79 7.90 8.84
N TRP A 24 -18.18 8.77 9.66
CA TRP A 24 -18.81 9.98 10.17
C TRP A 24 -19.27 10.93 9.05
N LEU A 25 -18.41 11.19 8.06
CA LEU A 25 -18.79 11.99 6.89
C LEU A 25 -19.93 11.33 6.10
N GLY A 26 -19.92 10.00 5.96
CA GLY A 26 -20.99 9.23 5.31
C GLY A 26 -22.33 9.40 6.02
N GLU A 27 -22.34 9.36 7.35
CA GLU A 27 -23.52 9.60 8.18
C GLU A 27 -24.02 11.05 8.06
N VAL A 28 -23.11 12.02 8.13
CA VAL A 28 -23.44 13.45 8.04
C VAL A 28 -24.01 13.82 6.67
N PHE A 29 -23.45 13.28 5.59
CA PHE A 29 -23.83 13.64 4.22
C PHE A 29 -24.85 12.69 3.57
N GLN A 30 -25.33 11.66 4.28
CA GLN A 30 -26.46 10.77 3.91
C GLN A 30 -26.53 10.40 2.41
N GLY A 31 -25.44 9.86 1.85
CA GLY A 31 -25.37 9.44 0.44
C GLY A 31 -24.86 10.51 -0.54
N SER A 32 -24.73 11.77 -0.11
CA SER A 32 -24.07 12.84 -0.88
C SER A 32 -22.57 12.96 -0.60
N PHE A 33 -22.00 12.05 0.21
CA PHE A 33 -20.59 12.06 0.61
C PHE A 33 -19.64 12.16 -0.59
N VAL A 34 -19.81 11.29 -1.59
CA VAL A 34 -18.94 11.24 -2.78
C VAL A 34 -19.04 12.54 -3.57
N THR A 35 -20.24 13.06 -3.79
CA THR A 35 -20.49 14.31 -4.51
C THR A 35 -19.86 15.50 -3.78
N PHE A 36 -20.05 15.58 -2.46
CA PHE A 36 -19.47 16.63 -1.63
C PHE A 36 -17.93 16.59 -1.68
N MET A 37 -17.33 15.43 -1.44
CA MET A 37 -15.88 15.26 -1.46
C MET A 37 -15.29 15.56 -2.84
N THR A 38 -15.94 15.08 -3.91
CA THR A 38 -15.52 15.38 -5.29
C THR A 38 -15.58 16.88 -5.56
N GLY A 39 -16.65 17.55 -5.12
CA GLY A 39 -16.80 19.00 -5.24
C GLY A 39 -15.74 19.76 -4.47
N ALA A 40 -15.47 19.37 -3.23
CA ALA A 40 -14.45 19.99 -2.37
C ALA A 40 -13.03 19.84 -2.94
N ILE A 41 -12.66 18.63 -3.38
CA ILE A 41 -11.37 18.37 -4.02
C ILE A 41 -11.27 19.14 -5.33
N GLY A 42 -12.32 19.09 -6.17
CA GLY A 42 -12.37 19.82 -7.43
C GLY A 42 -12.20 21.32 -7.24
N ALA A 43 -12.87 21.90 -6.23
CA ALA A 43 -12.73 23.31 -5.88
C ALA A 43 -11.31 23.65 -5.39
N ALA A 44 -10.70 22.80 -4.57
CA ALA A 44 -9.32 22.99 -4.12
C ALA A 44 -8.31 22.95 -5.29
N VAL A 45 -8.44 21.96 -6.18
CA VAL A 45 -7.61 21.84 -7.38
C VAL A 45 -7.81 23.05 -8.30
N ALA A 46 -9.05 23.49 -8.50
CA ALA A 46 -9.36 24.67 -9.30
C ALA A 46 -8.75 25.95 -8.69
N ALA A 47 -8.85 26.14 -7.37
CA ALA A 47 -8.25 27.27 -6.68
C ALA A 47 -6.72 27.31 -6.85
N VAL A 48 -6.04 26.16 -6.73
CA VAL A 48 -4.60 26.04 -6.99
C VAL A 48 -4.27 26.35 -8.46
N ALA A 49 -5.05 25.84 -9.41
CA ALA A 49 -4.87 26.12 -10.82
C ALA A 49 -5.05 27.61 -11.16
N ILE A 50 -6.08 28.27 -10.61
CA ILE A 50 -6.32 29.70 -10.77
C ILE A 50 -5.15 30.50 -10.16
N ALA A 51 -4.72 30.16 -8.95
CA ALA A 51 -3.58 30.80 -8.30
C ALA A 51 -2.29 30.61 -9.11
N ALA A 52 -2.09 29.44 -9.73
CA ALA A 52 -0.99 29.17 -10.64
C ALA A 52 -1.06 30.08 -11.87
N ILE A 53 -2.21 30.12 -12.56
CA ILE A 53 -2.44 30.96 -13.74
C ILE A 53 -2.15 32.44 -13.42
N ALA A 54 -2.62 32.93 -12.28
CA ALA A 54 -2.41 34.32 -11.86
C ALA A 54 -0.92 34.67 -11.62
N ARG A 55 -0.13 33.70 -11.13
CA ARG A 55 1.30 33.87 -10.80
C ARG A 55 2.24 33.62 -11.98
N ILE A 56 1.85 32.82 -12.97
CA ILE A 56 2.71 32.44 -14.09
C ILE A 56 2.77 33.58 -15.12
N ARG A 57 3.82 34.41 -15.04
CA ARG A 57 4.04 35.52 -16.00
C ARG A 57 5.07 35.21 -17.07
N VAL A 58 6.10 34.41 -16.74
CA VAL A 58 7.24 34.08 -17.61
C VAL A 58 7.18 32.61 -18.03
N ARG A 59 7.57 32.31 -19.29
CA ARG A 59 7.55 30.94 -19.88
C ARG A 59 6.19 30.25 -19.76
N ARG A 60 5.11 31.00 -20.03
CA ARG A 60 3.71 30.56 -19.84
C ARG A 60 3.42 29.22 -20.50
N LEU A 61 3.76 29.06 -21.78
CA LEU A 61 3.47 27.83 -22.52
C LEU A 61 4.11 26.59 -21.85
N ALA A 62 5.41 26.62 -21.59
CA ALA A 62 6.10 25.48 -20.97
C ALA A 62 5.54 25.14 -19.59
N ARG A 63 5.21 26.17 -18.78
CA ARG A 63 4.68 25.98 -17.43
C ARG A 63 3.24 25.46 -17.44
N PHE A 64 2.39 25.99 -18.32
CA PHE A 64 1.04 25.47 -18.52
C PHE A 64 1.04 24.08 -19.15
N ALA A 65 1.94 23.78 -20.08
CA ALA A 65 2.12 22.43 -20.61
C ALA A 65 2.56 21.45 -19.53
N THR A 66 3.45 21.86 -18.62
CA THR A 66 3.87 21.03 -17.47
C THR A 66 2.70 20.75 -16.52
N ILE A 67 1.91 21.77 -16.19
CA ILE A 67 0.70 21.60 -15.36
C ILE A 67 -0.32 20.71 -16.07
N GLY A 68 -0.60 20.96 -17.35
CA GLY A 68 -1.51 20.17 -18.16
C GLY A 68 -1.08 18.71 -18.26
N LEU A 69 0.21 18.45 -18.43
CA LEU A 69 0.77 17.09 -18.43
C LEU A 69 0.61 16.41 -17.06
N ALA A 70 0.92 17.10 -15.96
CA ALA A 70 0.74 16.55 -14.61
C ALA A 70 -0.73 16.21 -14.32
N LEU A 71 -1.66 17.09 -14.70
CA LEU A 71 -3.10 16.85 -14.58
C LEU A 71 -3.57 15.72 -15.50
N GLY A 72 -3.03 15.63 -16.72
CA GLY A 72 -3.32 14.55 -17.66
C GLY A 72 -2.86 13.18 -17.13
N ILE A 73 -1.64 13.10 -16.59
CA ILE A 73 -1.14 11.90 -15.92
C ILE A 73 -2.05 11.53 -14.75
N ALA A 74 -2.36 12.49 -13.88
CA ALA A 74 -3.23 12.25 -12.72
C ALA A 74 -4.64 11.75 -13.13
N ALA A 75 -5.22 12.31 -14.20
CA ALA A 75 -6.54 11.91 -14.69
C ALA A 75 -6.54 10.50 -15.32
N VAL A 76 -5.56 10.22 -16.19
CA VAL A 76 -5.40 8.88 -16.80
C VAL A 76 -5.18 7.84 -15.71
N TYR A 77 -4.32 8.17 -14.75
CA TYR A 77 -3.99 7.31 -13.64
C TYR A 77 -5.20 7.06 -12.71
N SER A 78 -5.93 8.11 -12.30
CA SER A 78 -7.14 7.96 -11.47
C SER A 78 -8.22 7.15 -12.18
N ARG A 79 -8.33 7.24 -13.51
CA ARG A 79 -9.23 6.40 -14.29
C ARG A 79 -8.76 4.94 -14.34
N ALA A 80 -7.47 4.71 -14.54
CA ALA A 80 -6.89 3.38 -14.64
C ALA A 80 -6.97 2.58 -13.34
N MET A 81 -6.99 3.26 -12.19
CA MET A 81 -7.05 2.64 -10.86
C MET A 81 -8.45 2.58 -10.27
N SER A 82 -9.47 3.13 -10.94
CA SER A 82 -10.86 3.10 -10.47
C SER A 82 -11.34 1.67 -10.26
N THR A 83 -11.83 1.41 -9.05
CA THR A 83 -12.36 0.11 -8.62
C THR A 83 -13.81 -0.11 -9.05
N GLY A 84 -14.47 0.95 -9.55
CA GLY A 84 -15.91 0.99 -9.79
C GLY A 84 -16.75 1.30 -8.55
N TRP A 85 -16.12 1.38 -7.37
CA TRP A 85 -16.76 1.75 -6.11
C TRP A 85 -16.44 3.22 -5.78
N PRO A 86 -17.39 4.16 -5.99
CA PRO A 86 -17.10 5.59 -5.92
C PRO A 86 -16.52 6.04 -4.57
N GLU A 87 -16.90 5.38 -3.47
CA GLU A 87 -16.42 5.68 -2.14
C GLU A 87 -14.97 5.23 -1.88
N VAL A 88 -14.49 4.20 -2.58
CA VAL A 88 -13.07 3.79 -2.54
C VAL A 88 -12.26 4.74 -3.41
N ASP A 89 -12.72 4.95 -4.65
CA ASP A 89 -12.04 5.80 -5.62
C ASP A 89 -11.86 7.25 -5.13
N ILE A 90 -12.84 7.80 -4.38
CA ILE A 90 -12.72 9.16 -3.83
C ILE A 90 -11.65 9.24 -2.74
N VAL A 91 -11.47 8.20 -1.93
CA VAL A 91 -10.41 8.14 -0.91
C VAL A 91 -9.05 8.12 -1.59
N GLU A 92 -8.88 7.32 -2.64
CA GLU A 92 -7.64 7.30 -3.43
C GLU A 92 -7.33 8.67 -4.04
N ARG A 93 -8.34 9.41 -4.50
CA ARG A 93 -8.15 10.78 -5.03
C ARG A 93 -7.75 11.79 -3.96
N VAL A 94 -8.33 11.72 -2.76
CA VAL A 94 -7.88 12.53 -1.61
C VAL A 94 -6.42 12.24 -1.35
N HIS A 95 -6.07 10.96 -1.29
CA HIS A 95 -4.72 10.50 -1.04
C HIS A 95 -3.70 11.03 -2.07
N PHE A 96 -4.07 10.98 -3.35
CA PHE A 96 -3.27 11.56 -4.42
C PHE A 96 -2.97 13.05 -4.21
N VAL A 97 -3.97 13.82 -3.75
CA VAL A 97 -3.79 15.25 -3.44
C VAL A 97 -2.90 15.45 -2.22
N GLU A 98 -3.04 14.64 -1.18
CA GLU A 98 -2.20 14.67 0.03
C GLU A 98 -0.71 14.52 -0.31
N TYR A 99 -0.35 13.53 -1.14
CA TYR A 99 1.02 13.34 -1.61
C TYR A 99 1.51 14.49 -2.50
N GLY A 100 0.62 15.09 -3.30
CA GLY A 100 0.93 16.31 -4.04
C GLY A 100 1.32 17.48 -3.13
N VAL A 101 0.57 17.67 -2.03
CA VAL A 101 0.84 18.72 -1.02
C VAL A 101 2.13 18.44 -0.25
N ILE A 102 2.36 17.21 0.21
CA ILE A 102 3.61 16.82 0.88
C ILE A 102 4.81 17.09 -0.03
N THR A 103 4.69 16.73 -1.30
CA THR A 103 5.76 16.96 -2.28
C THR A 103 6.03 18.45 -2.48
N PHE A 104 4.98 19.28 -2.54
CA PHE A 104 5.13 20.73 -2.58
C PHE A 104 5.91 21.28 -1.38
N LEU A 105 5.63 20.78 -0.16
CA LEU A 105 6.32 21.21 1.06
C LEU A 105 7.80 20.82 1.04
N PHE A 106 8.12 19.61 0.61
CA PHE A 106 9.50 19.15 0.44
C PHE A 106 10.23 19.93 -0.67
N TYR A 107 9.60 20.11 -1.82
CA TYR A 107 10.11 20.94 -2.91
C TYR A 107 10.44 22.35 -2.42
N ARG A 108 9.52 23.00 -1.70
CA ARG A 108 9.75 24.33 -1.11
C ARG A 108 10.94 24.33 -0.15
N ALA A 109 11.13 23.27 0.64
CA ALA A 109 12.24 23.15 1.58
C ALA A 109 13.61 23.04 0.88
N TRP A 110 13.66 22.40 -0.30
CA TRP A 110 14.89 22.21 -1.08
C TRP A 110 15.05 23.17 -2.27
N ARG A 111 14.05 24.01 -2.57
CA ARG A 111 14.10 25.03 -3.64
C ARG A 111 15.35 25.91 -3.63
N PRO A 112 15.95 26.28 -2.48
CA PRO A 112 17.20 27.04 -2.46
C PRO A 112 18.41 26.29 -3.05
N ALA A 113 18.34 24.97 -3.24
CA ALA A 113 19.38 24.21 -3.93
C ALA A 113 19.37 24.57 -5.42
N ALA A 114 20.42 25.24 -5.90
CA ALA A 114 20.57 25.65 -7.30
C ALA A 114 21.07 24.52 -8.23
N ASP A 115 20.79 23.27 -7.88
CA ASP A 115 21.19 22.07 -8.61
C ASP A 115 20.05 21.06 -8.69
N VAL A 116 20.23 19.98 -9.47
CA VAL A 116 19.21 18.96 -9.73
C VAL A 116 18.64 18.29 -8.47
N SER A 117 19.29 18.42 -7.30
CA SER A 117 18.75 17.88 -6.04
C SER A 117 17.41 18.49 -5.63
N VAL A 118 17.09 19.69 -6.13
CA VAL A 118 15.77 20.33 -5.92
C VAL A 118 14.62 19.48 -6.47
N ILE A 119 14.89 18.60 -7.44
CA ILE A 119 13.94 17.67 -8.03
C ILE A 119 14.07 16.29 -7.39
N VAL A 120 15.30 15.80 -7.22
CA VAL A 120 15.56 14.44 -6.73
C VAL A 120 15.15 14.24 -5.27
N LEU A 121 15.46 15.20 -4.39
CA LEU A 121 15.21 15.04 -2.95
C LEU A 121 13.71 14.97 -2.58
N PRO A 122 12.81 15.81 -3.14
CA PRO A 122 11.37 15.64 -2.92
C PRO A 122 10.84 14.27 -3.35
N ILE A 123 11.34 13.70 -4.45
CA ILE A 123 10.92 12.37 -4.92
C ILE A 123 11.34 11.31 -3.91
N LEU A 124 12.62 11.29 -3.53
CA LEU A 124 13.13 10.32 -2.56
C LEU A 124 12.42 10.44 -1.21
N ALA A 125 12.15 11.66 -0.74
CA ALA A 125 11.38 11.90 0.48
C ALA A 125 9.93 11.39 0.36
N GLY A 126 9.27 11.66 -0.77
CA GLY A 126 7.93 11.16 -1.06
C GLY A 126 7.85 9.63 -1.04
N ILE A 127 8.84 8.93 -1.61
CA ILE A 127 8.91 7.46 -1.58
C ILE A 127 9.07 6.95 -0.14
N VAL A 128 9.92 7.58 0.68
CA VAL A 128 10.06 7.20 2.09
C VAL A 128 8.74 7.37 2.83
N VAL A 129 8.05 8.50 2.66
CA VAL A 129 6.75 8.75 3.29
C VAL A 129 5.71 7.73 2.83
N GLY A 130 5.60 7.50 1.52
CA GLY A 130 4.74 6.46 0.93
C GLY A 130 4.99 5.08 1.52
N THR A 131 6.24 4.67 1.57
CA THR A 131 6.62 3.36 2.10
C THR A 131 6.30 3.21 3.59
N LEU A 132 6.56 4.26 4.39
CA LEU A 132 6.28 4.24 5.82
C LEU A 132 4.79 4.29 6.13
N GLU A 133 4.00 4.97 5.31
CA GLU A 133 2.56 4.95 5.43
C GLU A 133 2.00 3.55 5.15
N GLU A 134 2.36 2.94 4.02
CA GLU A 134 1.94 1.58 3.67
C GLU A 134 2.37 0.56 4.71
N TRP A 135 3.59 0.69 5.24
CA TRP A 135 4.04 -0.10 6.38
C TRP A 135 3.16 0.11 7.62
N PHE A 136 2.77 1.36 7.91
CA PHE A 136 1.95 1.68 9.06
C PHE A 136 0.50 1.22 8.92
N GLN A 137 -0.03 1.14 7.69
CA GLN A 137 -1.35 0.59 7.42
C GLN A 137 -1.50 -0.86 7.88
N TRP A 138 -0.40 -1.62 8.04
CA TRP A 138 -0.39 -2.95 8.65
C TRP A 138 -0.90 -3.01 10.11
N PHE A 139 -1.00 -1.87 10.78
CA PHE A 139 -1.58 -1.78 12.13
C PHE A 139 -3.05 -1.37 12.12
N ILE A 140 -3.64 -1.22 10.94
CA ILE A 140 -5.03 -0.85 10.72
C ILE A 140 -5.76 -2.09 10.18
N PRO A 141 -6.77 -2.63 10.89
CA PRO A 141 -7.43 -3.85 10.45
C PRO A 141 -8.06 -3.73 9.06
N ASN A 142 -8.03 -4.81 8.30
CA ASN A 142 -8.51 -4.89 6.91
C ASN A 142 -7.76 -3.93 5.96
N ARG A 143 -6.56 -3.51 6.32
CA ARG A 143 -5.63 -2.81 5.42
C ARG A 143 -4.35 -3.60 5.35
N VAL A 144 -3.90 -3.84 4.13
CA VAL A 144 -2.59 -4.45 3.87
C VAL A 144 -1.79 -3.42 3.10
N GLY A 145 -0.58 -3.14 3.58
CA GLY A 145 0.32 -2.27 2.84
C GLY A 145 0.71 -2.92 1.52
N GLU A 146 0.61 -2.20 0.42
CA GLU A 146 0.92 -2.72 -0.92
C GLU A 146 2.10 -1.98 -1.57
N LEU A 147 3.03 -2.73 -2.16
CA LEU A 147 4.04 -2.15 -3.07
C LEU A 147 3.41 -1.39 -4.25
N ARG A 148 2.22 -1.81 -4.68
CA ARG A 148 1.42 -1.09 -5.66
C ARG A 148 1.15 0.32 -5.16
N ASP A 149 0.65 0.46 -3.94
CA ASP A 149 0.28 1.75 -3.32
C ASP A 149 1.49 2.66 -3.08
N VAL A 150 2.67 2.10 -2.79
CA VAL A 150 3.93 2.87 -2.81
C VAL A 150 4.21 3.47 -4.21
N ALA A 151 3.99 2.70 -5.28
CA ALA A 151 4.14 3.19 -6.65
C ALA A 151 3.05 4.22 -7.01
N LEU A 152 1.83 4.04 -6.52
CA LEU A 152 0.73 4.99 -6.66
C LEU A 152 1.10 6.36 -6.04
N ASN A 153 1.65 6.32 -4.83
CA ASN A 153 2.15 7.49 -4.11
C ASN A 153 3.30 8.18 -4.86
N LEU A 154 4.18 7.41 -5.52
CA LEU A 154 5.23 7.97 -6.38
C LEU A 154 4.64 8.75 -7.57
N VAL A 155 3.58 8.28 -8.22
CA VAL A 155 2.93 9.03 -9.32
C VAL A 155 2.38 10.36 -8.80
N ALA A 156 1.72 10.35 -7.64
CA ALA A 156 1.22 11.55 -6.99
C ALA A 156 2.35 12.54 -6.66
N VAL A 157 3.48 12.03 -6.15
CA VAL A 157 4.69 12.82 -5.87
C VAL A 157 5.24 13.46 -7.15
N VAL A 158 5.39 12.70 -8.23
CA VAL A 158 5.87 13.23 -9.52
C VAL A 158 4.95 14.33 -10.04
N CYS A 159 3.63 14.11 -10.07
CA CYS A 159 2.67 15.12 -10.49
C CYS A 159 2.71 16.37 -9.59
N GLY A 160 2.77 16.19 -8.27
CA GLY A 160 2.90 17.28 -7.29
C GLY A 160 4.17 18.09 -7.50
N LEU A 161 5.28 17.43 -7.78
CA LEU A 161 6.56 18.09 -8.07
C LEU A 161 6.53 18.87 -9.38
N MET A 162 5.95 18.30 -10.44
CA MET A 162 5.76 18.99 -11.72
C MET A 162 4.94 20.28 -11.55
N ILE A 163 3.81 20.20 -10.84
CA ILE A 163 2.97 21.37 -10.53
C ILE A 163 3.75 22.37 -9.68
N SER A 164 4.47 21.92 -8.65
CA SER A 164 5.25 22.76 -7.76
C SER A 164 6.36 23.53 -8.50
N ALA A 165 7.13 22.83 -9.34
CA ALA A 165 8.17 23.43 -10.18
C ALA A 165 7.58 24.35 -11.26
N ALA A 166 6.41 24.03 -11.81
CA ALA A 166 5.72 24.89 -12.74
C ALA A 166 5.18 26.16 -12.06
N ILE A 167 4.73 26.12 -10.81
CA ILE A 167 4.22 27.31 -10.08
C ILE A 167 5.37 28.18 -9.56
N ALA A 168 6.41 27.58 -9.02
CA ALA A 168 7.53 28.26 -8.39
C ALA A 168 8.86 27.67 -8.88
N PRO A 169 9.26 27.90 -10.15
CA PRO A 169 10.47 27.30 -10.70
C PRO A 169 11.71 27.71 -9.90
N PRO A 170 12.76 26.87 -9.86
CA PRO A 170 14.04 27.30 -9.31
C PRO A 170 14.61 28.42 -10.19
N ASP A 171 15.33 29.37 -9.60
CA ASP A 171 15.87 30.50 -10.37
C ASP A 171 16.91 30.03 -11.39
N ARG A 172 17.73 29.03 -11.00
CA ARG A 172 18.67 28.31 -11.85
C ARG A 172 18.77 26.87 -11.37
N VAL A 173 18.87 25.93 -12.31
CA VAL A 173 19.16 24.53 -12.02
C VAL A 173 20.38 24.14 -12.82
N THR A 174 21.46 23.81 -12.10
CA THR A 174 22.61 23.12 -12.70
C THR A 174 22.34 21.62 -12.69
N MET A 175 22.71 20.93 -13.78
CA MET A 175 22.53 19.47 -13.87
C MET A 175 23.56 18.72 -13.00
N SER A 176 24.63 19.38 -12.58
CA SER A 176 25.64 18.86 -11.67
C SER A 176 25.23 19.05 -10.22
N LEU A 177 25.29 17.99 -9.41
CA LEU A 177 25.07 18.09 -7.97
C LEU A 177 26.27 18.77 -7.27
N SER A 178 26.00 19.77 -6.43
CA SER A 178 27.02 20.30 -5.51
C SER A 178 27.50 19.22 -4.53
N PRO A 179 28.71 19.33 -3.93
CA PRO A 179 29.20 18.36 -2.94
C PRO A 179 28.22 18.12 -1.77
N ALA A 180 27.57 19.19 -1.29
CA ALA A 180 26.57 19.09 -0.24
C ALA A 180 25.30 18.35 -0.71
N SER A 181 24.80 18.68 -1.90
CA SER A 181 23.63 18.02 -2.49
C SER A 181 23.88 16.55 -2.81
N ARG A 182 25.09 16.21 -3.28
CA ARG A 182 25.55 14.83 -3.45
C ARG A 182 25.36 14.02 -2.18
N ARG A 183 25.97 14.45 -1.07
CA ARG A 183 25.82 13.76 0.22
C ARG A 183 24.35 13.60 0.63
N ARG A 184 23.52 14.62 0.46
CA ARG A 184 22.08 14.56 0.80
C ARG A 184 21.32 13.56 -0.07
N VAL A 185 21.57 13.56 -1.38
CA VAL A 185 20.94 12.61 -2.31
C VAL A 185 21.37 11.19 -1.98
N ALA A 186 22.65 10.95 -1.68
CA ALA A 186 23.13 9.63 -1.27
C ALA A 186 22.45 9.13 0.01
N ILE A 187 22.34 9.99 1.03
CA ILE A 187 21.66 9.64 2.28
C ILE A 187 20.17 9.37 2.03
N ALA A 188 19.48 10.23 1.28
CA ALA A 188 18.06 10.06 0.99
C ALA A 188 17.79 8.78 0.18
N ALA A 189 18.64 8.45 -0.79
CA ALA A 189 18.54 7.23 -1.57
C ALA A 189 18.82 5.98 -0.71
N ALA A 190 19.81 6.05 0.20
CA ALA A 190 20.03 5.00 1.19
C ALA A 190 18.80 4.80 2.10
N CYS A 191 18.16 5.88 2.54
CA CYS A 191 16.92 5.81 3.30
C CYS A 191 15.78 5.15 2.52
N VAL A 192 15.61 5.47 1.22
CA VAL A 192 14.62 4.80 0.35
C VAL A 192 14.89 3.31 0.25
N ILE A 193 16.15 2.92 -0.02
CA ILE A 193 16.54 1.51 -0.12
C ILE A 193 16.25 0.77 1.19
N ALA A 194 16.64 1.36 2.32
CA ALA A 194 16.42 0.78 3.63
C ALA A 194 14.93 0.69 3.98
N SER A 195 14.13 1.73 3.71
CA SER A 195 12.69 1.73 4.00
C SER A 195 11.94 0.70 3.15
N VAL A 196 12.25 0.60 1.86
CA VAL A 196 11.62 -0.39 0.96
C VAL A 196 12.04 -1.82 1.33
N ALA A 197 13.32 -2.06 1.60
CA ALA A 197 13.79 -3.38 2.05
C ALA A 197 13.14 -3.79 3.37
N PHE A 198 13.04 -2.85 4.33
CA PHE A 198 12.33 -3.07 5.58
C PHE A 198 10.84 -3.39 5.34
N PHE A 199 10.15 -2.60 4.53
CA PHE A 199 8.74 -2.82 4.20
C PHE A 199 8.50 -4.20 3.58
N VAL A 200 9.30 -4.58 2.57
CA VAL A 200 9.20 -5.92 1.96
C VAL A 200 9.49 -7.03 2.96
N ASP A 201 10.50 -6.88 3.82
CA ASP A 201 10.83 -7.89 4.84
C ASP A 201 9.71 -8.08 5.87
N GLN A 202 8.99 -7.00 6.22
CA GLN A 202 7.92 -7.04 7.21
C GLN A 202 6.56 -7.46 6.65
N ILE A 203 6.24 -7.06 5.42
CA ILE A 203 4.87 -7.08 4.88
C ILE A 203 4.69 -8.07 3.74
N HIS A 204 5.73 -8.32 2.93
CA HIS A 204 5.60 -9.11 1.71
C HIS A 204 6.44 -10.39 1.74
N ARG A 205 7.35 -10.55 2.69
CA ARG A 205 8.18 -11.76 2.76
C ARG A 205 7.36 -12.93 3.30
N GLY A 206 7.48 -14.08 2.65
CA GLY A 206 6.88 -15.31 3.14
C GLY A 206 7.60 -16.56 2.68
N HIS A 207 6.85 -17.65 2.65
CA HIS A 207 7.30 -19.02 2.51
C HIS A 207 6.37 -19.78 1.57
N GLU A 208 6.94 -20.69 0.77
CA GLU A 208 6.14 -21.69 0.06
C GLU A 208 5.88 -22.85 1.00
N VAL A 209 4.62 -23.18 1.20
CA VAL A 209 4.16 -24.32 2.00
C VAL A 209 3.71 -25.40 1.04
N ALA A 210 4.35 -26.57 1.11
CA ALA A 210 4.04 -27.71 0.26
C ALA A 210 3.91 -29.00 1.10
N ALA A 211 2.75 -29.65 1.01
CA ALA A 211 2.47 -30.95 1.65
C ALA A 211 1.32 -31.67 0.96
N ASP A 212 1.37 -33.00 0.85
CA ASP A 212 0.29 -33.85 0.34
C ASP A 212 -0.31 -33.40 -1.02
N GLY A 213 0.56 -32.95 -1.93
CA GLY A 213 0.18 -32.45 -3.24
C GLY A 213 -0.42 -31.04 -3.26
N LEU A 214 -0.51 -30.37 -2.11
CA LEU A 214 -0.91 -28.97 -1.97
C LEU A 214 0.32 -28.06 -1.98
N THR A 215 0.21 -26.89 -2.61
CA THR A 215 1.22 -25.83 -2.56
C THR A 215 0.54 -24.48 -2.45
N PHE A 216 0.98 -23.62 -1.53
CA PHE A 216 0.48 -22.25 -1.39
C PHE A 216 1.58 -21.36 -0.77
N ARG A 217 1.40 -20.04 -0.78
CA ARG A 217 2.32 -19.11 -0.13
C ARG A 217 1.69 -18.58 1.16
N SER A 218 2.53 -18.38 2.17
CA SER A 218 2.12 -17.86 3.47
C SER A 218 3.24 -17.01 4.06
N HIS A 219 2.91 -16.03 4.90
CA HIS A 219 3.88 -15.34 5.75
C HIS A 219 4.51 -16.26 6.80
N HIS A 220 3.94 -17.46 6.98
CA HIS A 220 4.35 -18.45 7.94
C HIS A 220 4.85 -19.72 7.24
N THR A 221 5.86 -20.35 7.82
CA THR A 221 6.25 -21.72 7.47
C THR A 221 5.20 -22.73 7.94
N ALA A 222 5.22 -23.95 7.38
CA ALA A 222 4.28 -25.00 7.80
C ALA A 222 4.31 -25.28 9.32
N PRO A 223 5.48 -25.37 10.00
CA PRO A 223 5.53 -25.54 11.45
C PRO A 223 4.97 -24.34 12.22
N GLU A 224 5.20 -23.11 11.74
CA GLU A 224 4.64 -21.90 12.36
C GLU A 224 3.13 -21.86 12.24
N LEU A 225 2.56 -22.24 11.09
CA LEU A 225 1.11 -22.38 10.91
C LEU A 225 0.53 -23.40 11.90
N GLY A 226 1.19 -24.55 12.10
CA GLY A 226 0.78 -25.53 13.09
C GLY A 226 0.80 -24.99 14.53
N ALA A 227 1.85 -24.24 14.89
CA ALA A 227 1.94 -23.61 16.21
C ALA A 227 0.88 -22.52 16.41
N LEU A 228 0.63 -21.70 15.39
CA LEU A 228 -0.42 -20.68 15.40
C LEU A 228 -1.81 -21.31 15.49
N ALA A 229 -2.07 -22.40 14.76
CA ALA A 229 -3.33 -23.12 14.84
C ALA A 229 -3.60 -23.66 16.25
N ALA A 230 -2.58 -24.23 16.90
CA ALA A 230 -2.69 -24.70 18.28
C ALA A 230 -2.98 -23.55 19.26
N ASP A 231 -2.24 -22.44 19.15
CA ASP A 231 -2.45 -21.24 19.97
C ASP A 231 -3.85 -20.64 19.76
N ARG A 232 -4.28 -20.47 18.51
CA ARG A 232 -5.61 -19.92 18.18
C ARG A 232 -6.74 -20.85 18.62
N THR A 233 -6.55 -22.17 18.53
CA THR A 233 -7.51 -23.14 19.11
C THR A 233 -7.74 -22.89 20.60
N ALA A 234 -6.68 -22.58 21.36
CA ALA A 234 -6.80 -22.31 22.79
C ALA A 234 -7.40 -20.93 23.06
N ARG A 235 -6.85 -19.89 22.40
CA ARG A 235 -7.19 -18.49 22.66
C ARG A 235 -8.60 -18.12 22.21
N TRP A 236 -8.98 -18.53 21.00
CA TRP A 236 -10.25 -18.10 20.39
C TRP A 236 -11.49 -18.78 21.00
N LYS A 237 -11.32 -19.85 21.78
CA LYS A 237 -12.40 -20.42 22.59
C LYS A 237 -12.93 -19.43 23.62
N THR A 238 -12.06 -18.56 24.15
CA THR A 238 -12.42 -17.59 25.20
C THR A 238 -12.46 -16.15 24.69
N ASP A 239 -11.69 -15.83 23.65
CA ASP A 239 -11.61 -14.49 23.06
C ASP A 239 -11.63 -14.60 21.52
N PRO A 240 -12.81 -14.87 20.93
CA PRO A 240 -12.92 -14.99 19.48
C PRO A 240 -12.70 -13.62 18.82
N PRO A 241 -12.12 -13.58 17.62
CA PRO A 241 -11.79 -12.35 16.90
C PRO A 241 -13.02 -11.74 16.21
N ILE A 242 -14.04 -11.40 17.01
CA ILE A 242 -15.30 -10.80 16.55
C ILE A 242 -15.28 -9.27 16.54
N VAL A 243 -14.30 -8.65 17.23
CA VAL A 243 -14.14 -7.19 17.29
C VAL A 243 -12.87 -6.76 16.57
N LEU A 244 -13.04 -5.91 15.55
CA LEU A 244 -11.92 -5.21 14.91
C LEU A 244 -11.44 -4.07 15.82
N ARG A 245 -10.22 -4.19 16.34
CA ARG A 245 -9.61 -3.14 17.17
C ARG A 245 -8.99 -2.07 16.27
N ARG A 246 -9.21 -0.79 16.56
CA ARG A 246 -8.73 0.32 15.72
C ARG A 246 -7.24 0.27 15.38
N LEU A 247 -6.43 -0.11 16.36
CA LEU A 247 -5.00 -0.30 16.24
C LEU A 247 -4.65 -1.67 16.79
N SER A 248 -4.34 -2.58 15.90
CA SER A 248 -3.81 -3.90 16.23
C SER A 248 -2.87 -4.30 15.11
N ARG A 249 -1.75 -4.93 15.47
CA ARG A 249 -0.96 -5.64 14.46
C ARG A 249 -1.86 -6.65 13.77
N GLU A 250 -1.89 -6.61 12.45
CA GLU A 250 -2.70 -7.51 11.64
C GLU A 250 -2.41 -8.98 11.98
N ASP A 251 -3.47 -9.78 12.15
CA ASP A 251 -3.35 -11.21 12.45
C ASP A 251 -3.25 -11.98 11.12
N GLN A 252 -2.05 -12.04 10.56
CA GLN A 252 -1.80 -12.65 9.24
C GLN A 252 -2.32 -14.08 9.11
N TYR A 253 -2.32 -14.85 10.20
CA TYR A 253 -2.91 -16.18 10.21
C TYR A 253 -4.42 -16.15 9.93
N MET A 254 -5.13 -15.19 10.54
CA MET A 254 -6.56 -14.98 10.30
C MET A 254 -6.80 -14.53 8.87
N ASP A 255 -6.08 -13.52 8.40
CA ASP A 255 -6.26 -12.94 7.07
C ASP A 255 -6.02 -13.97 5.96
N GLU A 256 -4.91 -14.70 6.01
CA GLU A 256 -4.60 -15.76 5.04
C GLU A 256 -5.66 -16.85 5.04
N GLY A 257 -6.10 -17.29 6.23
CA GLY A 257 -7.19 -18.24 6.34
C GLY A 257 -8.49 -17.71 5.70
N LEU A 258 -8.84 -16.44 5.90
CA LEU A 258 -10.00 -15.82 5.26
C LEU A 258 -9.83 -15.71 3.74
N TRP A 259 -8.62 -15.52 3.23
CA TRP A 259 -8.35 -15.54 1.79
C TRP A 259 -8.65 -16.91 1.20
N HIS A 260 -8.17 -17.98 1.85
CA HIS A 260 -8.48 -19.35 1.46
C HIS A 260 -9.98 -19.66 1.57
N VAL A 261 -10.69 -19.16 2.59
CA VAL A 261 -12.17 -19.30 2.68
C VAL A 261 -12.85 -18.64 1.48
N ARG A 262 -12.48 -17.41 1.12
CA ARG A 262 -13.04 -16.71 -0.04
C ARG A 262 -12.76 -17.46 -1.33
N ARG A 263 -11.52 -17.90 -1.54
CA ARG A 263 -11.13 -18.64 -2.74
C ARG A 263 -11.83 -19.98 -2.86
N ARG A 264 -11.95 -20.71 -1.74
CA ARG A 264 -12.70 -21.97 -1.62
C ARG A 264 -14.15 -21.77 -2.07
N ASN A 265 -14.83 -20.78 -1.51
CA ASN A 265 -16.25 -20.53 -1.81
C ASN A 265 -16.44 -20.07 -3.25
N GLN A 266 -15.58 -19.17 -3.76
CA GLN A 266 -15.62 -18.73 -5.16
C GLN A 266 -15.49 -19.92 -6.13
N ARG A 267 -14.50 -20.79 -5.94
CA ARG A 267 -14.32 -21.97 -6.79
C ARG A 267 -15.52 -22.92 -6.72
N PHE A 268 -16.13 -23.07 -5.55
CA PHE A 268 -17.34 -23.88 -5.39
C PHE A 268 -18.50 -23.29 -6.20
N ASP A 269 -18.72 -21.98 -6.10
CA ASP A 269 -19.77 -21.26 -6.82
C ASP A 269 -19.55 -21.28 -8.35
N ASP A 270 -18.28 -21.25 -8.78
CA ASP A 270 -17.88 -21.39 -10.18
C ASP A 270 -17.97 -22.85 -10.70
N GLY A 271 -18.35 -23.81 -9.85
CA GLY A 271 -18.45 -25.23 -10.19
C GLY A 271 -17.12 -26.01 -10.21
N ASP A 272 -16.00 -25.36 -9.86
CA ASP A 272 -14.70 -26.00 -9.66
C ASP A 272 -14.63 -26.71 -8.30
N LEU A 273 -15.36 -27.82 -8.20
CA LEU A 273 -15.44 -28.63 -6.99
C LEU A 273 -14.08 -29.21 -6.55
N ALA A 274 -13.21 -29.54 -7.51
CA ALA A 274 -11.89 -30.08 -7.23
C ALA A 274 -10.99 -29.03 -6.58
N GLY A 275 -10.89 -27.83 -7.17
CA GLY A 275 -10.12 -26.73 -6.59
C GLY A 275 -10.70 -26.28 -5.24
N ALA A 276 -12.03 -26.20 -5.13
CA ALA A 276 -12.69 -25.86 -3.87
C ALA A 276 -12.40 -26.89 -2.76
N TRP A 277 -12.37 -28.19 -3.08
CA TRP A 277 -11.96 -29.22 -2.11
C TRP A 277 -10.50 -29.06 -1.67
N GLN A 278 -9.60 -28.73 -2.59
CA GLN A 278 -8.18 -28.54 -2.25
C GLN A 278 -7.95 -27.31 -1.35
N GLU A 279 -8.65 -26.20 -1.61
CA GLU A 279 -8.66 -25.05 -0.68
C GLU A 279 -9.20 -25.44 0.70
N ASN A 280 -10.28 -26.23 0.73
CA ASN A 280 -10.81 -26.74 2.00
C ASN A 280 -9.80 -27.63 2.74
N ARG A 281 -8.99 -28.43 2.02
CA ARG A 281 -7.90 -29.20 2.65
C ARG A 281 -6.82 -28.30 3.24
N ILE A 282 -6.44 -27.22 2.57
CA ILE A 282 -5.50 -26.22 3.13
C ILE A 282 -6.08 -25.66 4.43
N LEU A 283 -7.35 -25.24 4.42
CA LEU A 283 -8.03 -24.71 5.59
C LEU A 283 -8.11 -25.72 6.75
N GLU A 284 -8.50 -26.97 6.49
CA GLU A 284 -8.59 -28.02 7.51
C GLU A 284 -7.21 -28.39 8.09
N THR A 285 -6.16 -28.29 7.28
CA THR A 285 -4.79 -28.67 7.71
C THR A 285 -4.10 -27.55 8.48
N TYR A 286 -4.15 -26.32 7.97
CA TYR A 286 -3.34 -25.21 8.46
C TYR A 286 -4.13 -24.13 9.19
N PHE A 287 -5.44 -24.03 8.96
CA PHE A 287 -6.29 -22.95 9.45
C PHE A 287 -7.54 -23.45 10.21
N ALA A 288 -7.54 -24.68 10.73
CA ALA A 288 -8.72 -25.31 11.34
C ALA A 288 -9.47 -24.44 12.38
N PRO A 289 -8.81 -23.73 13.32
CA PRO A 289 -9.49 -22.86 14.28
C PRO A 289 -10.37 -21.79 13.65
N LEU A 290 -9.99 -21.31 12.46
CA LEU A 290 -10.78 -20.30 11.73
C LEU A 290 -12.13 -20.85 11.30
N LEU A 291 -12.17 -22.14 10.90
CA LEU A 291 -13.40 -22.75 10.42
C LEU A 291 -14.46 -22.85 11.51
N ASP A 292 -14.04 -23.02 12.76
CA ASP A 292 -14.92 -23.31 13.90
C ASP A 292 -15.24 -22.10 14.77
N THR A 293 -14.49 -21.01 14.61
CA THR A 293 -14.61 -19.84 15.49
C THR A 293 -15.37 -18.71 14.80
N PRO A 294 -16.34 -18.07 15.48
CA PRO A 294 -16.88 -16.79 15.04
C PRO A 294 -15.77 -15.75 14.80
N SER A 295 -15.91 -14.97 13.74
CA SER A 295 -15.00 -13.89 13.38
C SER A 295 -15.80 -12.64 13.03
N TYR A 296 -15.13 -11.50 12.89
CA TYR A 296 -15.75 -10.28 12.37
C TYR A 296 -16.35 -10.45 10.97
N TYR A 297 -15.97 -11.50 10.22
CA TYR A 297 -16.52 -11.81 8.91
C TYR A 297 -17.75 -12.75 8.97
N SER A 298 -17.78 -13.69 9.91
CA SER A 298 -18.88 -14.66 10.05
C SER A 298 -19.16 -14.99 11.51
N ALA A 299 -20.42 -14.83 11.93
CA ALA A 299 -20.86 -15.10 13.29
C ALA A 299 -20.90 -16.60 13.64
N THR A 300 -20.97 -17.49 12.64
CA THR A 300 -21.09 -18.94 12.82
C THR A 300 -19.82 -19.72 12.43
N GLY A 301 -18.73 -19.02 12.12
CA GLY A 301 -17.52 -19.61 11.57
C GLY A 301 -17.61 -19.84 10.06
N HIS A 302 -16.69 -20.64 9.52
CA HIS A 302 -16.48 -20.81 8.07
C HIS A 302 -16.46 -22.26 7.61
N ARG A 303 -16.78 -23.20 8.49
CA ARG A 303 -16.87 -24.63 8.15
C ARG A 303 -18.05 -24.88 7.20
N TRP A 304 -17.80 -25.64 6.13
CA TRP A 304 -18.87 -26.09 5.25
C TRP A 304 -19.81 -27.07 5.96
N PRO A 305 -21.11 -27.04 5.63
CA PRO A 305 -22.01 -28.15 5.94
C PRO A 305 -21.48 -29.46 5.36
N GLU A 306 -21.75 -30.58 6.04
CA GLU A 306 -21.27 -31.91 5.65
C GLU A 306 -21.64 -32.28 4.21
N ALA A 307 -22.89 -32.00 3.80
CA ALA A 307 -23.35 -32.27 2.44
C ALA A 307 -22.54 -31.52 1.37
N GLN A 308 -22.22 -30.24 1.62
CA GLN A 308 -21.42 -29.42 0.71
C GLN A 308 -19.98 -29.94 0.64
N ARG A 309 -19.42 -30.29 1.79
CA ARG A 309 -18.07 -30.85 1.91
C ARG A 309 -17.93 -32.18 1.17
N ASP A 310 -18.91 -33.07 1.33
CA ASP A 310 -18.94 -34.38 0.66
C ASP A 310 -19.10 -34.27 -0.85
N GLN A 311 -19.89 -33.30 -1.32
CA GLN A 311 -20.00 -33.00 -2.74
C GLN A 311 -18.64 -32.63 -3.34
N ALA A 312 -17.91 -31.69 -2.71
CA ALA A 312 -16.60 -31.26 -3.19
C ALA A 312 -15.55 -32.39 -3.11
N ARG A 313 -15.55 -33.16 -2.02
CA ARG A 313 -14.60 -34.27 -1.78
C ARG A 313 -14.66 -35.37 -2.85
N ARG A 314 -15.80 -35.60 -3.48
CA ARG A 314 -15.96 -36.61 -4.54
C ARG A 314 -15.26 -36.22 -5.84
N ALA A 315 -14.90 -34.95 -6.03
CA ALA A 315 -14.15 -34.51 -7.19
C ALA A 315 -12.72 -35.08 -7.17
N PRO A 316 -12.16 -35.49 -8.33
CA PRO A 316 -10.81 -36.04 -8.40
C PRO A 316 -9.77 -34.99 -7.98
N ALA A 317 -8.91 -35.36 -7.05
CA ALA A 317 -7.87 -34.50 -6.50
C ALA A 317 -6.51 -34.78 -7.18
N GLY A 318 -5.91 -33.75 -7.79
CA GLY A 318 -4.54 -33.77 -8.31
C GLY A 318 -3.59 -32.90 -7.50
N ALA A 319 -2.37 -32.68 -8.02
CA ALA A 319 -1.50 -31.64 -7.51
C ALA A 319 -2.20 -30.28 -7.63
N TYR A 320 -2.15 -29.47 -6.57
CA TYR A 320 -2.89 -28.22 -6.49
C TYR A 320 -1.99 -27.11 -5.98
N ARG A 321 -2.01 -25.97 -6.69
CA ARG A 321 -1.39 -24.73 -6.25
C ARG A 321 -2.49 -23.71 -5.99
N SER A 322 -2.61 -23.29 -4.74
CA SER A 322 -3.51 -22.20 -4.34
C SER A 322 -3.05 -20.90 -4.99
N ASP A 323 -4.02 -20.09 -5.38
CA ASP A 323 -3.91 -18.71 -5.79
C ASP A 323 -4.81 -17.81 -4.93
N ALA A 324 -5.11 -18.25 -3.69
CA ALA A 324 -5.94 -17.51 -2.76
C ALA A 324 -5.32 -16.18 -2.31
N GLU A 325 -3.98 -16.06 -2.37
CA GLU A 325 -3.27 -14.86 -1.96
C GLU A 325 -3.61 -13.67 -2.88
N PRO A 326 -4.25 -12.60 -2.38
CA PRO A 326 -4.58 -11.43 -3.20
C PRO A 326 -3.35 -10.53 -3.44
N TYR A 327 -2.30 -10.70 -2.65
CA TYR A 327 -1.10 -9.85 -2.66
C TYR A 327 0.17 -10.68 -2.92
N PRO A 328 1.20 -10.08 -3.54
CA PRO A 328 2.43 -10.78 -3.85
C PRO A 328 3.24 -11.10 -2.58
N ILE A 329 3.31 -12.39 -2.23
CA ILE A 329 4.28 -12.92 -1.25
C ILE A 329 5.60 -13.23 -1.96
N VAL A 330 6.67 -12.57 -1.50
CA VAL A 330 8.03 -12.69 -2.02
C VAL A 330 8.80 -13.77 -1.26
N LEU A 331 9.29 -14.77 -2.00
CA LEU A 331 10.01 -15.93 -1.47
C LEU A 331 11.54 -15.71 -1.37
N VAL A 332 11.97 -14.47 -1.16
CA VAL A 332 13.39 -14.12 -1.10
C VAL A 332 13.92 -14.37 0.31
N PRO A 333 15.03 -15.11 0.47
CA PRO A 333 15.66 -15.27 1.78
C PRO A 333 16.03 -13.91 2.38
N ARG A 334 15.78 -13.74 3.68
CA ARG A 334 15.99 -12.46 4.39
C ARG A 334 17.38 -11.87 4.17
N TRP A 335 18.41 -12.71 4.20
CA TRP A 335 19.79 -12.26 4.00
C TRP A 335 20.05 -11.78 2.57
N VAL A 336 19.41 -12.36 1.55
CA VAL A 336 19.53 -11.91 0.15
C VAL A 336 18.93 -10.52 -0.02
N LEU A 337 17.75 -10.28 0.57
CA LEU A 337 17.07 -8.98 0.54
C LEU A 337 17.97 -7.90 1.15
N TRP A 338 18.47 -8.13 2.37
CA TRP A 338 19.30 -7.15 3.07
C TRP A 338 20.69 -7.00 2.46
N LEU A 339 21.31 -8.07 1.95
CA LEU A 339 22.57 -7.98 1.21
C LEU A 339 22.41 -7.12 -0.05
N THR A 340 21.31 -7.30 -0.78
CA THR A 340 20.98 -6.50 -1.96
C THR A 340 20.79 -5.03 -1.58
N ALA A 341 20.08 -4.74 -0.49
CA ALA A 341 19.89 -3.39 0.02
C ALA A 341 21.22 -2.71 0.42
N VAL A 342 22.10 -3.44 1.11
CA VAL A 342 23.44 -2.95 1.49
C VAL A 342 24.30 -2.70 0.26
N ALA A 343 24.32 -3.63 -0.70
CA ALA A 343 25.06 -3.49 -1.95
C ALA A 343 24.58 -2.29 -2.78
N ALA A 344 23.26 -2.11 -2.91
CA ALA A 344 22.66 -0.96 -3.58
C ALA A 344 23.01 0.35 -2.87
N THR A 345 22.98 0.37 -1.53
CA THR A 345 23.38 1.55 -0.74
C THR A 345 24.85 1.90 -0.93
N ALA A 346 25.74 0.90 -0.94
CA ALA A 346 27.16 1.09 -1.21
C ALA A 346 27.40 1.63 -2.63
N ALA A 347 26.68 1.11 -3.63
CA ALA A 347 26.76 1.59 -5.01
C ALA A 347 26.34 3.07 -5.13
N VAL A 348 25.25 3.47 -4.47
CA VAL A 348 24.85 4.89 -4.36
C VAL A 348 25.96 5.72 -3.73
N GLY A 349 26.58 5.24 -2.66
CA GLY A 349 27.71 5.92 -2.01
C GLY A 349 28.91 6.13 -2.94
N ILE A 350 29.21 5.16 -3.81
CA ILE A 350 30.31 5.24 -4.79
C ILE A 350 29.98 6.23 -5.91
N LEU A 351 28.78 6.14 -6.49
CA LEU A 351 28.34 6.98 -7.61
C LEU A 351 28.29 8.48 -7.26
N VAL A 352 28.19 8.77 -5.97
CA VAL A 352 28.03 10.14 -5.47
C VAL A 352 29.35 10.71 -4.92
N ARG A 353 30.46 9.99 -5.00
CA ARG A 353 31.79 10.54 -4.66
C ARG A 353 32.20 11.61 -5.68
N PRO A 354 32.92 12.67 -5.24
CA PRO A 354 33.59 13.57 -6.17
C PRO A 354 34.65 12.79 -6.96
N GLY A 355 34.51 12.78 -8.28
CA GLY A 355 35.55 12.34 -9.21
C GLY A 355 36.59 13.43 -9.45
#